data_AF-A0A928CMN8-F1
#
_entry.id   AF-A0A928CMN8-F1
#
_cell.length_a   1.000
_cell.length_b   1.000
_cell.length_c   1.000
_cell.angle_alpha   90.00
_cell.angle_beta   90.00
_cell.angle_gamma   90.00
#
_symmetry.space_group_name_H-M   'P 1'
#
loop_
_entity.id
_entity.type
_entity.pdbx_description
1 polymer ?
#
loop_
_entity_poly.entity_id
_entity_poly.type
_entity_poly.pdbx_seq_one_letter_code
_entity_poly.pdbx_strand_id
1 'polypeptide(L)'
;MRALSKISPDWWDYTTLDREILDEAAKITIDTLKSYERPGFKINIYDTLQEFYAAEALEYVKVWKQATASDPVGLCGPIGPTEQLPIVAEIVNALDIDLKNCHFWGMDEWMVDGKAAGMDFPLGFAKADMELCFNRIRPELRMPKENLHFPSEDPAEYIKSWDQARCLLMQGGQGETKHWAFNDPVKRTGAYKDNPPTPEEYRQLSTRQVELHPITLIQNARTSGGGTVQNVPTSAVTVGPVQTWKAENVSIWHPGHHDNPFGQRLTTYMISRKIADSSVPMSLLSDHPSVIFNFYRGGFGVCDVEMH
;
A
#
# COMPACT_ATOMS: atom_id res chain seq x y z
N MET A 1 24.73 -12.64 13.17
CA MET A 1 24.80 -12.06 11.81
C MET A 1 23.50 -12.42 11.12
N ARG A 2 22.78 -11.46 10.52
CA ARG A 2 21.52 -11.76 9.81
C ARG A 2 21.78 -12.70 8.64
N ALA A 3 20.79 -13.54 8.34
CA ALA A 3 20.85 -14.37 7.14
C ALA A 3 20.92 -13.51 5.87
N LEU A 4 21.51 -14.07 4.81
CA LEU A 4 21.34 -13.52 3.48
C LEU A 4 19.94 -13.82 2.97
N SER A 5 19.41 -12.96 2.12
CA SER A 5 18.16 -13.23 1.44
C SER A 5 18.29 -14.53 0.64
N LYS A 6 17.26 -15.38 0.75
CA LYS A 6 17.14 -16.60 -0.07
C LYS A 6 16.73 -16.29 -1.52
N ILE A 7 16.26 -15.08 -1.79
CA ILE A 7 15.65 -14.69 -3.06
C ILE A 7 16.62 -13.83 -3.87
N SER A 8 17.20 -12.81 -3.24
CA SER A 8 18.10 -11.84 -3.85
C SER A 8 19.17 -11.43 -2.84
N PRO A 9 20.34 -12.11 -2.78
CA PRO A 9 21.36 -11.88 -1.74
C PRO A 9 21.89 -10.44 -1.65
N ASP A 10 21.74 -9.63 -2.71
CA ASP A 10 22.12 -8.21 -2.74
C ASP A 10 21.06 -7.29 -2.14
N TRP A 11 19.94 -7.83 -1.68
CA TRP A 11 18.82 -7.10 -1.09
C TRP A 11 18.42 -7.67 0.28
N TRP A 12 17.82 -6.81 1.10
CA TRP A 12 17.08 -7.26 2.28
C TRP A 12 15.70 -7.77 1.86
N ASP A 13 15.14 -8.71 2.61
CA ASP A 13 13.74 -9.10 2.55
C ASP A 13 13.38 -9.95 3.77
N TYR A 14 12.11 -10.36 3.85
CA TYR A 14 11.56 -11.15 4.95
C TYR A 14 12.28 -12.49 5.19
N THR A 15 13.00 -13.05 4.22
CA THR A 15 13.74 -14.32 4.39
C THR A 15 15.00 -14.16 5.24
N THR A 16 15.40 -12.92 5.54
CA THR A 16 16.54 -12.60 6.40
C THR A 16 16.21 -12.56 7.89
N LEU A 17 14.92 -12.61 8.25
CA LEU A 17 14.44 -12.58 9.63
C LEU A 17 14.91 -13.80 10.44
N ASP A 18 14.81 -13.68 11.76
CA ASP A 18 14.91 -14.84 12.65
C ASP A 18 13.88 -15.90 12.25
N ARG A 19 14.33 -17.15 12.19
CA ARG A 19 13.52 -18.28 11.80
C ARG A 19 12.31 -18.47 12.72
N GLU A 20 12.44 -18.17 14.01
CA GLU A 20 11.34 -18.27 14.97
C GLU A 20 10.17 -17.34 14.60
N ILE A 21 10.45 -16.12 14.13
CA ILE A 21 9.41 -15.18 13.68
C ILE A 21 8.64 -15.76 12.49
N LEU A 22 9.37 -16.34 11.53
CA LEU A 22 8.77 -16.94 10.33
C LEU A 22 7.91 -18.16 10.69
N ASP A 23 8.41 -19.03 11.56
CA ASP A 23 7.71 -20.24 11.97
C ASP A 23 6.48 -19.94 12.83
N GLU A 24 6.53 -18.94 13.72
CA GLU A 24 5.36 -18.51 14.50
C GLU A 24 4.28 -17.86 13.63
N ALA A 25 4.67 -17.01 12.67
CA ALA A 25 3.73 -16.41 11.73
C ALA A 25 3.00 -17.48 10.90
N ALA A 26 3.72 -18.50 10.42
CA ALA A 26 3.14 -19.56 9.58
C ALA A 26 1.97 -20.32 10.25
N LYS A 27 1.93 -20.36 11.59
CA LYS A 27 0.89 -21.05 12.38
C LYS A 27 -0.44 -20.31 12.42
N ILE A 28 -0.49 -19.05 12.01
CA ILE A 28 -1.73 -18.26 12.05
C ILE A 28 -2.76 -18.86 11.09
N THR A 29 -3.99 -18.99 11.56
CA THR A 29 -5.13 -19.44 10.75
C THR A 29 -6.15 -18.32 10.67
N ILE A 30 -7.09 -18.43 9.74
CA ILE A 30 -8.16 -17.43 9.63
C ILE A 30 -9.01 -17.37 10.91
N ASP A 31 -9.15 -18.49 11.61
CA ASP A 31 -9.93 -18.60 12.85
C ASP A 31 -9.19 -18.01 14.06
N THR A 32 -7.86 -18.05 14.07
CA THR A 32 -7.04 -17.43 15.11
C THR A 32 -6.68 -15.97 14.79
N LEU A 33 -6.88 -15.51 13.55
CA LEU A 33 -6.42 -14.20 13.09
C LEU A 33 -6.90 -13.05 13.98
N LYS A 34 -8.16 -13.10 14.43
CA LYS A 34 -8.75 -12.09 15.31
C LYS A 34 -8.08 -11.96 16.67
N SER A 35 -7.42 -13.00 17.20
CA SER A 35 -6.71 -12.89 18.48
C SER A 35 -5.41 -12.07 18.40
N TYR A 36 -5.00 -11.67 17.19
CA TYR A 36 -3.83 -10.83 16.96
C TYR A 36 -4.15 -9.33 16.96
N GLU A 37 -5.41 -8.94 17.13
CA GLU A 37 -5.76 -7.54 17.38
C GLU A 37 -5.12 -7.02 18.68
N ARG A 38 -4.84 -5.72 18.71
CA ARG A 38 -4.37 -5.00 19.90
C ARG A 38 -4.81 -3.55 19.85
N PRO A 39 -4.72 -2.76 20.93
CA PRO A 39 -4.91 -1.32 20.85
C PRO A 39 -4.05 -0.71 19.72
N GLY A 40 -4.71 0.03 18.83
CA GLY A 40 -4.12 0.63 17.63
C GLY A 40 -3.99 -0.30 16.41
N PHE A 41 -4.33 -1.59 16.52
CA PHE A 41 -4.33 -2.53 15.39
C PHE A 41 -5.59 -3.40 15.38
N LYS A 42 -6.45 -3.17 14.37
CA LYS A 42 -7.70 -3.92 14.17
C LYS A 42 -7.59 -4.82 12.95
N ILE A 43 -8.36 -5.90 12.95
CA ILE A 43 -8.44 -6.85 11.84
C ILE A 43 -9.89 -6.96 11.44
N ASN A 44 -10.22 -6.99 10.16
CA ASN A 44 -11.57 -7.30 9.67
C ASN A 44 -11.48 -8.51 8.74
N ILE A 45 -12.52 -9.34 8.75
CA ILE A 45 -12.61 -10.52 7.89
C ILE A 45 -13.95 -10.44 7.16
N TYR A 46 -13.90 -10.52 5.84
CA TYR A 46 -15.06 -10.48 4.96
C TYR A 46 -15.23 -11.85 4.30
N ASP A 47 -16.46 -12.34 4.25
CA ASP A 47 -16.75 -13.68 3.74
C ASP A 47 -16.88 -13.71 2.22
N THR A 48 -17.21 -12.57 1.61
CA THR A 48 -17.34 -12.42 0.16
C THR A 48 -16.49 -11.28 -0.39
N LEU A 49 -16.07 -11.38 -1.66
CA LEU A 49 -15.37 -10.28 -2.35
C LEU A 49 -16.27 -9.06 -2.54
N GLN A 50 -17.58 -9.26 -2.68
CA GLN A 50 -18.55 -8.17 -2.81
C GLN A 50 -18.59 -7.32 -1.54
N GLU A 51 -18.69 -7.94 -0.36
CA GLU A 51 -18.63 -7.23 0.92
C GLU A 51 -17.27 -6.55 1.13
N PHE A 52 -16.18 -7.25 0.77
CA PHE A 52 -14.82 -6.74 0.87
C PHE A 52 -14.64 -5.44 0.07
N TYR A 53 -14.87 -5.47 -1.25
CA TYR A 53 -14.65 -4.29 -2.10
C TYR A 53 -15.70 -3.19 -1.86
N ALA A 54 -16.92 -3.54 -1.45
CA ALA A 54 -17.90 -2.53 -1.04
C ALA A 54 -17.45 -1.83 0.26
N ALA A 55 -16.92 -2.55 1.24
CA ALA A 55 -16.41 -1.97 2.47
C ALA A 55 -15.17 -1.09 2.21
N GLU A 56 -14.29 -1.52 1.30
CA GLU A 56 -13.11 -0.78 0.86
C GLU A 56 -13.50 0.57 0.21
N ALA A 57 -14.46 0.54 -0.72
CA ALA A 57 -14.98 1.75 -1.35
C ALA A 57 -15.69 2.68 -0.35
N LEU A 58 -16.39 2.11 0.64
CA LEU A 58 -17.06 2.88 1.68
C LEU A 58 -16.07 3.63 2.59
N GLU A 59 -14.81 3.20 2.72
CA GLU A 59 -13.79 3.98 3.43
C GLU A 59 -13.51 5.33 2.74
N TYR A 60 -13.36 5.32 1.41
CA TYR A 60 -13.17 6.56 0.62
C TYR A 60 -14.32 7.54 0.87
N VAL A 61 -15.54 7.03 0.75
CA VAL A 61 -16.75 7.86 0.90
C VAL A 61 -16.89 8.40 2.32
N LYS A 62 -16.59 7.59 3.35
CA LYS A 62 -16.62 8.05 4.75
C LYS A 62 -15.58 9.14 5.03
N VAL A 63 -14.43 9.08 4.38
CA VAL A 63 -13.38 10.10 4.49
C VAL A 63 -13.85 11.41 3.86
N TRP A 64 -14.25 11.36 2.60
CA TRP A 64 -14.62 12.56 1.84
C TRP A 64 -15.88 13.25 2.36
N LYS A 65 -16.82 12.52 2.95
CA LYS A 65 -17.99 13.12 3.62
C LYS A 65 -17.65 13.99 4.83
N GLN A 66 -16.42 13.94 5.33
CA GLN A 66 -15.96 14.82 6.43
C GLN A 66 -15.41 16.16 5.92
N ALA A 67 -15.13 16.28 4.63
CA ALA A 67 -14.52 17.48 4.07
C ALA A 67 -15.49 18.67 4.06
N THR A 68 -15.00 19.82 4.50
CA THR A 68 -15.67 21.12 4.37
C THR A 68 -14.70 22.14 3.79
N ALA A 69 -15.20 23.31 3.36
CA ALA A 69 -14.33 24.36 2.85
C ALA A 69 -13.34 24.90 3.90
N SER A 70 -13.70 24.84 5.19
CA SER A 70 -12.85 25.27 6.31
C SER A 70 -11.96 24.17 6.87
N ASP A 71 -12.28 22.90 6.57
CA ASP A 71 -11.55 21.72 7.02
C ASP A 71 -11.52 20.70 5.87
N PRO A 72 -10.64 20.92 4.86
CA PRO A 72 -10.50 20.00 3.76
C PRO A 72 -9.86 18.69 4.24
N VAL A 73 -10.38 17.57 3.74
CA VAL A 73 -9.96 16.23 4.13
C VAL A 73 -9.57 15.46 2.88
N GLY A 74 -8.50 14.67 2.97
CA GLY A 74 -8.11 13.79 1.88
C GLY A 74 -7.77 12.37 2.31
N LEU A 75 -7.54 11.58 1.28
CA LEU A 75 -7.18 10.18 1.34
C LEU A 75 -5.98 9.92 0.44
N CYS A 76 -5.02 9.13 0.91
CA CYS A 76 -3.99 8.56 0.06
C CYS A 76 -4.38 7.14 -0.36
N GLY A 77 -4.40 6.87 -1.67
CA GLY A 77 -5.00 5.65 -2.24
C GLY A 77 -4.04 4.84 -3.11
N PRO A 78 -4.27 3.52 -3.25
CA PRO A 78 -3.37 2.63 -3.96
C PRO A 78 -3.80 2.39 -5.41
N ILE A 79 -2.88 1.88 -6.22
CA ILE A 79 -3.20 1.12 -7.44
C ILE A 79 -2.73 -0.33 -7.21
N GLY A 80 -3.67 -1.18 -6.79
CA GLY A 80 -3.43 -2.58 -6.39
C GLY A 80 -3.71 -2.79 -4.89
N PRO A 81 -4.96 -3.07 -4.48
CA PRO A 81 -6.15 -3.36 -5.30
C PRO A 81 -6.73 -2.15 -6.06
N THR A 82 -7.58 -2.40 -7.07
CA THR A 82 -8.25 -1.35 -7.88
C THR A 82 -9.75 -1.57 -8.05
N GLU A 83 -10.27 -2.73 -7.66
CA GLU A 83 -11.65 -3.14 -7.87
C GLU A 83 -12.67 -2.29 -7.09
N GLN A 84 -12.24 -1.62 -6.02
CA GLN A 84 -13.03 -0.66 -5.27
C GLN A 84 -13.25 0.66 -6.03
N LEU A 85 -12.33 1.07 -6.89
CA LEU A 85 -12.32 2.42 -7.50
C LEU A 85 -13.59 2.73 -8.32
N PRO A 86 -14.09 1.82 -9.18
CA PRO A 86 -15.38 2.02 -9.85
C PRO A 86 -16.57 2.10 -8.88
N ILE A 87 -16.52 1.36 -7.77
CA ILE A 87 -17.58 1.35 -6.76
C ILE A 87 -17.61 2.70 -6.03
N VAL A 88 -16.44 3.29 -5.74
CA VAL A 88 -16.34 4.64 -5.17
C VAL A 88 -17.03 5.65 -6.08
N ALA A 89 -16.73 5.65 -7.37
CA ALA A 89 -17.34 6.58 -8.32
C ALA A 89 -18.87 6.41 -8.41
N GLU A 90 -19.35 5.16 -8.41
CA GLU A 90 -20.78 4.86 -8.41
C GLU A 90 -21.47 5.40 -7.14
N ILE A 91 -20.89 5.18 -5.95
CA ILE A 91 -21.47 5.68 -4.69
C ILE A 91 -21.51 7.21 -4.67
N VAL A 92 -20.43 7.88 -5.11
CA VAL A 92 -20.37 9.34 -5.19
C VAL A 92 -21.48 9.90 -6.07
N ASN A 93 -21.65 9.31 -7.25
CA ASN A 93 -22.69 9.72 -8.20
C ASN A 93 -24.10 9.43 -7.68
N ALA A 94 -24.33 8.24 -7.11
CA ALA A 94 -25.64 7.81 -6.64
C ALA A 94 -26.14 8.60 -5.41
N LEU A 95 -25.21 9.14 -4.61
CA LEU A 95 -25.52 9.85 -3.37
C LEU A 95 -25.26 11.37 -3.45
N ASP A 96 -24.99 11.89 -4.65
CA ASP A 96 -24.74 13.31 -4.91
C ASP A 96 -23.64 13.92 -4.00
N ILE A 97 -22.53 13.18 -3.81
CA ILE A 97 -21.45 13.59 -2.91
C ILE A 97 -20.53 14.60 -3.61
N ASP A 98 -20.52 15.85 -3.14
CA ASP A 98 -19.67 16.92 -3.66
C ASP A 98 -18.23 16.80 -3.13
N LEU A 99 -17.27 16.50 -4.01
CA LEU A 99 -15.85 16.31 -3.67
C LEU A 99 -15.01 17.59 -3.80
N LYS A 100 -15.61 18.78 -3.97
CA LYS A 100 -14.84 20.02 -4.22
C LYS A 100 -13.83 20.41 -3.13
N ASN A 101 -14.08 20.00 -1.89
CA ASN A 101 -13.19 20.28 -0.75
C ASN A 101 -12.37 19.04 -0.34
N CYS A 102 -12.45 17.97 -1.11
CA CYS A 102 -11.73 16.73 -0.84
C CYS A 102 -10.38 16.75 -1.53
N HIS A 103 -9.42 16.00 -0.98
CA HIS A 103 -8.09 15.80 -1.57
C HIS A 103 -7.82 14.31 -1.80
N PHE A 104 -7.00 14.02 -2.80
CA PHE A 104 -6.51 12.66 -3.08
C PHE A 104 -5.01 12.69 -3.35
N TRP A 105 -4.30 11.73 -2.78
CA TRP A 105 -2.88 11.50 -3.07
C TRP A 105 -2.71 10.09 -3.63
N GLY A 106 -2.29 9.98 -4.90
CA GLY A 106 -1.80 8.72 -5.43
C GLY A 106 -0.50 8.33 -4.71
N MET A 107 -0.34 7.05 -4.39
CA MET A 107 0.85 6.57 -3.65
C MET A 107 2.14 6.69 -4.48
N ASP A 108 2.08 6.31 -5.75
CA ASP A 108 3.25 6.00 -6.55
C ASP A 108 3.06 6.40 -8.02
N GLU A 109 4.16 6.47 -8.77
CA GLU A 109 4.14 6.43 -10.24
C GLU A 109 5.45 5.82 -10.77
N TRP A 110 5.40 5.17 -11.93
CA TRP A 110 6.57 4.58 -12.57
C TRP A 110 7.58 5.63 -13.02
N MET A 111 8.86 5.28 -13.01
CA MET A 111 9.92 6.09 -13.60
C MET A 111 10.39 5.45 -14.91
N VAL A 112 10.24 6.16 -16.02
CA VAL A 112 10.66 5.75 -17.37
C VAL A 112 11.62 6.81 -17.90
N ASP A 113 12.85 6.38 -18.22
CA ASP A 113 13.91 7.28 -18.74
C ASP A 113 14.15 8.53 -17.87
N GLY A 114 14.07 8.38 -16.54
CA GLY A 114 14.29 9.46 -15.58
C GLY A 114 13.12 10.42 -15.41
N LYS A 115 11.94 10.11 -15.96
CA LYS A 115 10.70 10.87 -15.82
C LYS A 115 9.58 10.02 -15.26
N ALA A 116 8.67 10.62 -14.50
CA ALA A 116 7.46 9.93 -14.10
C ALA A 116 6.62 9.57 -15.35
N ALA A 117 5.99 8.40 -15.34
CA ALA A 117 5.19 7.93 -16.44
C ALA A 117 4.01 8.88 -16.72
N GLY A 118 3.79 9.19 -17.99
CA GLY A 118 2.69 10.05 -18.41
C GLY A 118 1.33 9.35 -18.35
N MET A 119 0.26 10.14 -18.47
CA MET A 119 -1.14 9.66 -18.43
C MET A 119 -1.51 8.64 -19.51
N ASP A 120 -0.72 8.52 -20.58
CA ASP A 120 -0.96 7.54 -21.64
C ASP A 120 -0.23 6.19 -21.39
N PHE A 121 0.66 6.14 -20.39
CA PHE A 121 1.45 4.94 -20.10
C PHE A 121 0.52 3.77 -19.69
N PRO A 122 0.63 2.59 -20.33
CA PRO A 122 -0.32 1.49 -20.11
C PRO A 122 -0.40 1.00 -18.66
N LEU A 123 0.71 1.04 -17.91
CA LEU A 123 0.78 0.65 -16.50
C LEU A 123 0.70 1.85 -15.55
N GLY A 124 0.43 3.06 -16.05
CA GLY A 124 0.45 4.30 -15.28
C GLY A 124 -0.58 4.30 -14.16
N PHE A 125 -0.18 4.72 -12.97
CA PHE A 125 -1.04 4.69 -11.79
C PHE A 125 -1.98 5.89 -11.76
N ALA A 126 -1.50 7.09 -12.08
CA ALA A 126 -2.36 8.26 -12.23
C ALA A 126 -3.42 8.03 -13.32
N LYS A 127 -3.06 7.33 -14.40
CA LYS A 127 -4.01 6.89 -15.44
C LYS A 127 -5.10 6.00 -14.85
N ALA A 128 -4.73 4.96 -14.12
CA ALA A 128 -5.66 4.02 -13.52
C ALA A 128 -6.63 4.72 -12.55
N ASP A 129 -6.14 5.59 -11.67
CA ASP A 129 -6.98 6.40 -10.77
C ASP A 129 -8.03 7.22 -11.53
N MET A 130 -7.59 7.88 -12.61
CA MET A 130 -8.47 8.70 -13.43
C MET A 130 -9.49 7.85 -14.19
N GLU A 131 -9.09 6.76 -14.84
CA GLU A 131 -9.98 5.91 -15.66
C GLU A 131 -10.96 5.07 -14.84
N LEU A 132 -10.54 4.60 -13.67
CA LEU A 132 -11.34 3.71 -12.83
C LEU A 132 -12.23 4.48 -11.85
N CYS A 133 -11.82 5.68 -11.41
CA CYS A 133 -12.58 6.48 -10.44
C CYS A 133 -12.93 7.87 -10.97
N PHE A 134 -11.96 8.79 -11.04
CA PHE A 134 -12.27 10.22 -11.10
C PHE A 134 -12.97 10.67 -12.38
N ASN A 135 -12.64 10.08 -13.54
CA ASN A 135 -13.35 10.40 -14.80
C ASN A 135 -14.77 9.82 -14.86
N ARG A 136 -15.10 8.85 -14.01
CA ARG A 136 -16.44 8.27 -13.91
C ARG A 136 -17.37 9.07 -13.00
N ILE A 137 -16.81 9.93 -12.14
CA ILE A 137 -17.59 10.85 -11.28
C ILE A 137 -18.14 11.99 -12.14
N ARG A 138 -19.42 12.34 -11.97
CA ARG A 138 -20.06 13.43 -12.71
C ARG A 138 -19.30 14.76 -12.51
N PRO A 139 -19.08 15.56 -13.56
CA PRO A 139 -18.20 16.73 -13.49
C PRO A 139 -18.53 17.72 -12.37
N GLU A 140 -19.79 17.90 -12.02
CA GLU A 140 -20.26 18.81 -10.96
C GLU A 140 -19.98 18.33 -9.54
N LEU A 141 -19.70 17.03 -9.36
CA LEU A 141 -19.34 16.42 -8.07
C LEU A 141 -17.84 16.15 -7.94
N ARG A 142 -17.12 16.19 -9.06
CA ARG A 142 -15.75 15.69 -9.18
C ARG A 142 -14.77 16.55 -8.40
N MET A 143 -13.78 15.88 -7.81
CA MET A 143 -12.65 16.54 -7.18
C MET A 143 -11.92 17.46 -8.19
N PRO A 144 -11.61 18.72 -7.81
CA PRO A 144 -10.83 19.64 -8.63
C PRO A 144 -9.45 19.07 -8.93
N LYS A 145 -8.88 19.43 -10.08
CA LYS A 145 -7.58 18.88 -10.52
C LYS A 145 -6.45 19.27 -9.57
N GLU A 146 -6.51 20.48 -9.04
CA GLU A 146 -5.59 21.01 -8.04
C GLU A 146 -5.60 20.23 -6.71
N ASN A 147 -6.62 19.39 -6.48
CA ASN A 147 -6.74 18.55 -5.29
C ASN A 147 -6.40 17.07 -5.57
N LEU A 148 -6.05 16.73 -6.82
CA LEU A 148 -5.57 15.42 -7.23
C LEU A 148 -4.04 15.44 -7.32
N HIS A 149 -3.37 14.81 -6.37
CA HIS A 149 -1.92 14.88 -6.20
C HIS A 149 -1.27 13.56 -6.61
N PHE A 150 -0.41 13.59 -7.63
CA PHE A 150 0.38 12.44 -8.06
C PHE A 150 1.87 12.76 -7.95
N PRO A 151 2.71 11.84 -7.46
CA PRO A 151 4.14 12.08 -7.37
C PRO A 151 4.76 12.10 -8.77
N SER A 152 5.79 12.94 -8.95
CA SER A 152 6.57 13.04 -10.19
C SER A 152 8.06 12.83 -9.94
N GLU A 153 8.90 12.92 -10.96
CA GLU A 153 10.36 12.85 -10.78
C GLU A 153 10.90 13.92 -9.81
N ASP A 154 10.21 15.06 -9.67
CA ASP A 154 10.47 16.07 -8.65
C ASP A 154 9.28 16.11 -7.67
N PRO A 155 9.36 15.38 -6.54
CA PRO A 155 8.25 15.24 -5.62
C PRO A 155 8.03 16.46 -4.73
N ALA A 156 8.73 17.58 -4.90
CA ALA A 156 8.65 18.73 -4.00
C ALA A 156 7.22 19.29 -3.88
N GLU A 157 6.49 19.43 -4.99
CA GLU A 157 5.10 19.90 -4.99
C GLU A 157 4.16 18.89 -4.35
N TYR A 158 4.34 17.60 -4.67
CA TYR A 158 3.59 16.51 -4.05
C TYR A 158 3.79 16.50 -2.53
N ILE A 159 5.04 16.62 -2.04
CA ILE A 159 5.35 16.65 -0.60
C ILE A 159 4.67 17.85 0.07
N LYS A 160 4.72 19.03 -0.55
CA LYS A 160 4.11 20.25 -0.04
C LYS A 160 2.58 20.17 0.02
N SER A 161 1.95 19.41 -0.88
CA SER A 161 0.49 19.33 -0.91
C SER A 161 -0.11 18.61 0.30
N TRP A 162 0.66 17.76 0.99
CA TRP A 162 0.25 17.12 2.25
C TRP A 162 -0.01 18.10 3.39
N ASP A 163 0.42 19.36 3.27
CA ASP A 163 0.16 20.42 4.27
C ASP A 163 -1.08 21.26 3.93
N GLN A 164 -1.76 20.98 2.81
CA GLN A 164 -2.94 21.72 2.36
C GLN A 164 -4.26 21.17 2.93
N ALA A 165 -4.29 19.88 3.28
CA ALA A 165 -5.46 19.20 3.80
C ALA A 165 -5.06 18.08 4.76
N ARG A 166 -5.95 17.76 5.69
CA ARG A 166 -5.75 16.65 6.65
C ARG A 166 -5.89 15.33 5.90
N CYS A 167 -4.86 14.48 5.96
CA CYS A 167 -4.96 13.11 5.44
C CYS A 167 -5.59 12.22 6.50
N LEU A 168 -6.84 11.82 6.31
CA LEU A 168 -7.56 11.02 7.31
C LEU A 168 -7.22 9.53 7.19
N LEU A 169 -6.95 9.06 5.97
CA LEU A 169 -6.75 7.66 5.66
C LEU A 169 -5.68 7.48 4.58
N MET A 170 -4.77 6.55 4.81
CA MET A 170 -4.01 5.90 3.75
C MET A 170 -4.60 4.49 3.56
N GLN A 171 -5.21 4.25 2.40
CA GLN A 171 -5.69 2.92 2.02
C GLN A 171 -4.65 2.25 1.12
N GLY A 172 -4.30 0.99 1.38
CA GLY A 172 -3.25 0.31 0.64
C GLY A 172 -3.45 -1.19 0.50
N GLY A 173 -2.66 -1.81 -0.37
CA GLY A 173 -2.42 -3.25 -0.39
C GLY A 173 -1.09 -3.61 0.26
N GLN A 174 -0.79 -4.90 0.27
CA GLN A 174 0.53 -5.44 0.63
C GLN A 174 1.15 -6.14 -0.56
N GLY A 175 2.40 -5.86 -0.88
CA GLY A 175 3.15 -6.61 -1.89
C GLY A 175 3.98 -7.76 -1.33
N GLU A 176 4.61 -8.52 -2.22
CA GLU A 176 5.29 -9.78 -1.94
C GLU A 176 6.56 -9.60 -1.10
N THR A 177 7.24 -8.44 -1.18
CA THR A 177 8.33 -8.07 -0.23
C THR A 177 7.82 -7.61 1.14
N LYS A 178 6.49 -7.63 1.34
CA LYS A 178 5.79 -7.11 2.51
C LYS A 178 5.94 -5.60 2.65
N HIS A 179 5.81 -4.90 1.53
CA HIS A 179 5.82 -3.45 1.44
C HIS A 179 4.41 -2.87 1.29
N TRP A 180 4.27 -1.59 1.58
CA TRP A 180 3.15 -0.75 1.12
C TRP A 180 3.69 0.26 0.10
N ALA A 181 2.86 0.71 -0.84
CA ALA A 181 3.31 1.57 -1.94
C ALA A 181 4.52 0.95 -2.66
N PHE A 182 5.61 1.67 -2.96
CA PHE A 182 6.92 1.08 -3.28
C PHE A 182 7.96 1.29 -2.18
N ASN A 183 7.55 1.26 -0.91
CA ASN A 183 8.47 1.24 0.22
C ASN A 183 9.07 -0.16 0.40
N ASP A 184 9.89 -0.58 -0.56
CA ASP A 184 10.59 -1.86 -0.57
C ASP A 184 11.71 -1.92 0.49
N PRO A 185 12.10 -3.14 0.92
CA PRO A 185 13.37 -3.35 1.60
C PRO A 185 14.54 -2.80 0.76
N VAL A 186 15.57 -2.27 1.41
CA VAL A 186 16.70 -1.65 0.69
C VAL A 186 17.74 -2.68 0.21
N LYS A 187 18.60 -2.25 -0.72
CA LYS A 187 19.80 -2.99 -1.12
C LYS A 187 20.80 -3.15 0.03
N ARG A 188 21.55 -4.25 0.01
CA ARG A 188 22.66 -4.54 0.93
C ARG A 188 23.95 -3.87 0.48
N THR A 189 23.94 -2.55 0.43
CA THR A 189 25.10 -1.75 0.01
C THR A 189 25.43 -0.66 1.03
N GLY A 190 26.66 -0.17 1.00
CA GLY A 190 27.11 0.91 1.89
C GLY A 190 26.85 0.62 3.37
N ALA A 191 26.18 1.56 4.05
CA ALA A 191 25.82 1.46 5.46
C ALA A 191 24.86 0.29 5.76
N TYR A 192 24.09 -0.17 4.77
CA TYR A 192 23.08 -1.22 4.94
C TYR A 192 23.54 -2.61 4.49
N LYS A 193 24.86 -2.81 4.31
CA LYS A 193 25.43 -4.09 3.86
C LYS A 193 25.15 -5.24 4.85
N ASP A 194 25.39 -4.96 6.13
CA ASP A 194 25.38 -5.99 7.20
C ASP A 194 24.10 -5.94 8.05
N ASN A 195 23.42 -4.79 8.09
CA ASN A 195 22.11 -4.62 8.74
C ASN A 195 21.19 -3.77 7.84
N PRO A 196 19.87 -4.02 7.84
CA PRO A 196 18.94 -3.12 7.18
C PRO A 196 18.83 -1.80 7.98
N PRO A 197 18.28 -0.71 7.39
CA PRO A 197 18.03 0.54 8.13
C PRO A 197 17.24 0.27 9.40
N THR A 198 17.51 0.98 10.48
CA THR A 198 16.66 0.87 11.67
C THR A 198 15.22 1.31 11.35
N PRO A 199 14.20 0.84 12.07
CA PRO A 199 12.83 1.32 11.93
C PRO A 199 12.72 2.86 11.97
N GLU A 200 13.50 3.50 12.85
CA GLU A 200 13.56 4.95 12.98
C GLU A 200 14.14 5.61 11.73
N GLU A 201 15.29 5.12 11.23
CA GLU A 201 15.92 5.62 10.00
C GLU A 201 15.02 5.46 8.79
N TYR A 202 14.41 4.28 8.61
CA TYR A 202 13.51 4.01 7.49
C TYR A 202 12.29 4.95 7.53
N ARG A 203 11.75 5.21 8.73
CA ARG A 203 10.59 6.12 8.90
C ARG A 203 10.90 7.59 8.58
N GLN A 204 12.16 7.99 8.44
CA GLN A 204 12.54 9.33 7.97
C GLN A 204 12.54 9.46 6.44
N LEU A 205 12.29 8.38 5.70
CA LEU A 205 12.22 8.44 4.24
C LEU A 205 10.96 9.22 3.81
N SER A 206 11.17 10.31 3.08
CA SER A 206 10.09 11.08 2.43
C SER A 206 9.73 10.48 1.07
N THR A 207 8.74 11.06 0.38
CA THR A 207 8.47 10.77 -1.02
C THR A 207 9.74 10.89 -1.84
N ARG A 208 10.09 9.84 -2.59
CA ARG A 208 11.40 9.72 -3.24
C ARG A 208 11.33 8.79 -4.45
N GLN A 209 12.32 8.92 -5.32
CA GLN A 209 12.60 7.92 -6.33
C GLN A 209 13.24 6.69 -5.68
N VAL A 210 12.84 5.50 -6.14
CA VAL A 210 13.33 4.21 -5.65
C VAL A 210 13.67 3.31 -6.82
N GLU A 211 14.69 2.49 -6.62
CA GLU A 211 14.88 1.27 -7.41
C GLU A 211 14.09 0.15 -6.75
N LEU A 212 13.40 -0.66 -7.56
CA LEU A 212 12.48 -1.66 -7.07
C LEU A 212 13.17 -3.00 -6.81
N HIS A 213 12.67 -3.72 -5.81
CA HIS A 213 13.14 -5.06 -5.51
C HIS A 213 12.79 -6.03 -6.65
N PRO A 214 13.62 -7.04 -6.99
CA PRO A 214 13.31 -8.02 -8.04
C PRO A 214 11.96 -8.74 -7.86
N ILE A 215 11.58 -9.03 -6.60
CA ILE A 215 10.26 -9.58 -6.23
C ILE A 215 9.12 -8.62 -6.66
N THR A 216 9.29 -7.33 -6.47
CA THR A 216 8.30 -6.31 -6.84
C THR A 216 8.11 -6.25 -8.36
N LEU A 217 9.19 -6.45 -9.14
CA LEU A 217 9.11 -6.53 -10.60
C LEU A 217 8.30 -7.75 -11.07
N ILE A 218 8.58 -8.94 -10.52
CA ILE A 218 7.85 -10.15 -10.91
C ILE A 218 6.39 -10.11 -10.44
N GLN A 219 6.11 -9.54 -9.27
CA GLN A 219 4.74 -9.31 -8.80
C GLN A 219 3.99 -8.42 -9.79
N ASN A 220 4.53 -7.24 -10.13
CA ASN A 220 3.88 -6.32 -11.05
C ASN A 220 3.70 -6.92 -12.45
N ALA A 221 4.66 -7.71 -12.92
CA ALA A 221 4.50 -8.48 -14.15
C ALA A 221 3.28 -9.41 -14.06
N ARG A 222 3.13 -10.17 -12.97
CA ARG A 222 2.02 -11.10 -12.74
C ARG A 222 0.67 -10.40 -12.59
N THR A 223 0.60 -9.31 -11.84
CA THR A 223 -0.67 -8.66 -11.47
C THR A 223 -1.16 -7.66 -12.50
N SER A 224 -0.25 -6.93 -13.14
CA SER A 224 -0.59 -5.76 -13.97
C SER A 224 0.04 -5.83 -15.36
N GLY A 225 1.21 -6.46 -15.50
CA GLY A 225 1.97 -6.56 -16.74
C GLY A 225 1.65 -7.78 -17.62
N GLY A 226 0.60 -8.55 -17.31
CA GLY A 226 0.20 -9.74 -18.09
C GLY A 226 1.28 -10.83 -18.20
N GLY A 227 2.21 -10.88 -17.25
CA GLY A 227 3.36 -11.79 -17.22
C GLY A 227 4.62 -11.25 -17.93
N THR A 228 4.56 -10.06 -18.54
CA THR A 228 5.68 -9.52 -19.34
C THR A 228 6.64 -8.65 -18.51
N VAL A 229 7.54 -9.29 -17.76
CA VAL A 229 8.46 -8.60 -16.83
C VAL A 229 9.37 -7.57 -17.49
N GLN A 230 9.77 -7.78 -18.74
CA GLN A 230 10.62 -6.85 -19.49
C GLN A 230 9.95 -5.49 -19.78
N ASN A 231 8.63 -5.40 -19.62
CA ASN A 231 7.85 -4.18 -19.82
C ASN A 231 7.58 -3.45 -18.49
N VAL A 232 7.99 -4.01 -17.35
CA VAL A 232 7.82 -3.40 -16.03
C VAL A 232 9.03 -2.48 -15.76
N PRO A 233 8.82 -1.17 -15.53
CA PRO A 233 9.92 -0.28 -15.18
C PRO A 233 10.62 -0.71 -13.87
N THR A 234 11.93 -0.50 -13.79
CA THR A 234 12.75 -0.94 -12.65
C THR A 234 12.84 0.07 -11.51
N SER A 235 12.26 1.25 -11.71
CA SER A 235 12.22 2.33 -10.73
C SER A 235 10.86 3.02 -10.73
N ALA A 236 10.58 3.68 -9.62
CA ALA A 236 9.34 4.42 -9.38
C ALA A 236 9.62 5.64 -8.49
N VAL A 237 8.67 6.57 -8.44
CA VAL A 237 8.55 7.53 -7.34
C VAL A 237 7.45 7.05 -6.41
N THR A 238 7.68 7.13 -5.10
CA THR A 238 6.78 6.56 -4.09
C THR A 238 6.61 7.47 -2.89
N VAL A 239 5.40 7.50 -2.32
CA VAL A 239 5.11 8.11 -1.03
C VAL A 239 5.98 7.51 0.07
N GLY A 240 6.58 8.35 0.90
CA GLY A 240 7.44 7.89 1.98
C GLY A 240 6.69 7.63 3.30
N PRO A 241 7.34 6.94 4.26
CA PRO A 241 6.91 6.87 5.64
C PRO A 241 6.62 8.23 6.29
N VAL A 242 7.37 9.29 5.95
CA VAL A 242 7.10 10.65 6.48
C VAL A 242 5.68 11.10 6.15
N GLN A 243 5.23 10.89 4.92
CA GLN A 243 3.85 11.19 4.51
C GLN A 243 2.85 10.17 5.06
N THR A 244 3.24 8.89 5.12
CA THR A 244 2.41 7.82 5.71
C THR A 244 1.99 8.16 7.14
N TRP A 245 2.91 8.67 7.98
CA TRP A 245 2.62 9.08 9.36
C TRP A 245 1.86 10.41 9.49
N LYS A 246 1.60 11.13 8.39
CA LYS A 246 0.64 12.23 8.37
C LYS A 246 -0.81 11.73 8.28
N ALA A 247 -1.02 10.48 7.87
CA ALA A 247 -2.36 9.89 7.83
C ALA A 247 -2.82 9.52 9.25
N GLU A 248 -4.07 9.82 9.60
CA GLU A 248 -4.59 9.43 10.92
C GLU A 248 -4.81 7.93 11.06
N ASN A 249 -5.11 7.26 9.95
CA ASN A 249 -5.36 5.82 9.89
C ASN A 249 -4.66 5.23 8.66
N VAL A 250 -4.18 3.99 8.80
CA VAL A 250 -3.70 3.17 7.69
C VAL A 250 -4.58 1.93 7.57
N SER A 251 -5.20 1.71 6.42
CA SER A 251 -6.09 0.58 6.16
C SER A 251 -5.52 -0.27 5.01
N ILE A 252 -5.08 -1.49 5.33
CA ILE A 252 -4.47 -2.41 4.36
C ILE A 252 -5.46 -3.50 3.99
N TRP A 253 -5.63 -3.73 2.69
CA TRP A 253 -6.62 -4.63 2.12
C TRP A 253 -5.96 -5.82 1.43
N HIS A 254 -6.34 -7.02 1.87
CA HIS A 254 -5.81 -8.31 1.42
C HIS A 254 -6.88 -9.13 0.69
N PRO A 255 -7.00 -8.98 -0.66
CA PRO A 255 -7.93 -9.80 -1.45
C PRO A 255 -7.41 -11.22 -1.72
N GLY A 256 -6.15 -11.51 -1.38
CA GLY A 256 -5.53 -12.84 -1.48
C GLY A 256 -4.79 -13.15 -2.78
N HIS A 257 -4.64 -12.16 -3.67
CA HIS A 257 -3.93 -12.35 -4.95
C HIS A 257 -2.75 -11.39 -5.19
N HIS A 258 -2.68 -10.28 -4.45
CA HIS A 258 -1.52 -9.36 -4.45
C HIS A 258 -0.36 -9.84 -3.57
N ASP A 259 -0.65 -10.49 -2.46
CA ASP A 259 0.34 -11.17 -1.62
C ASP A 259 -0.05 -12.64 -1.40
N ASN A 260 0.90 -13.45 -0.95
CA ASN A 260 0.73 -14.87 -0.69
C ASN A 260 0.23 -15.15 0.74
N PRO A 261 -0.26 -16.38 1.02
CA PRO A 261 -0.78 -16.77 2.33
C PRO A 261 0.19 -16.54 3.49
N PHE A 262 1.49 -16.77 3.26
CA PHE A 262 2.51 -16.58 4.30
C PHE A 262 2.69 -15.10 4.65
N GLY A 263 2.72 -14.22 3.66
CA GLY A 263 2.96 -12.80 3.87
C GLY A 263 1.88 -12.08 4.66
N GLN A 264 0.62 -12.42 4.39
CA GLN A 264 -0.54 -11.95 5.16
C GLN A 264 -0.40 -12.27 6.65
N ARG A 265 0.10 -13.48 6.97
CA ARG A 265 0.33 -13.92 8.35
C ARG A 265 1.53 -13.23 8.98
N LEU A 266 2.64 -13.12 8.23
CA LEU A 266 3.88 -12.52 8.71
C LEU A 266 3.68 -11.09 9.17
N THR A 267 3.07 -10.24 8.36
CA THR A 267 2.88 -8.82 8.73
C THR A 267 1.85 -8.67 9.84
N THR A 268 0.78 -9.49 9.85
CA THR A 268 -0.15 -9.54 10.98
C THR A 268 0.55 -9.90 12.29
N TYR A 269 1.38 -10.95 12.27
CA TYR A 269 2.16 -11.37 13.43
C TYR A 269 3.07 -10.26 13.92
N MET A 270 3.89 -9.69 13.02
CA MET A 270 4.86 -8.65 13.39
C MET A 270 4.18 -7.39 13.93
N ILE A 271 3.08 -6.94 13.31
CA ILE A 271 2.34 -5.76 13.77
C ILE A 271 1.67 -6.01 15.12
N SER A 272 1.06 -7.18 15.30
CA SER A 272 0.45 -7.61 16.56
C SER A 272 1.47 -7.66 17.69
N ARG A 273 2.67 -8.21 17.43
CA ARG A 273 3.75 -8.38 18.41
C ARG A 273 4.65 -7.16 18.58
N LYS A 274 4.38 -6.06 17.88
CA LYS A 274 5.20 -4.83 17.87
C LYS A 274 6.66 -5.10 17.47
N ILE A 275 6.84 -5.91 16.43
CA ILE A 275 8.14 -6.20 15.83
C ILE A 275 8.26 -5.33 14.59
N ALA A 276 9.03 -4.24 14.68
CA ALA A 276 9.32 -3.35 13.55
C ALA A 276 10.66 -3.73 12.91
N ASP A 277 10.66 -4.00 11.60
CA ASP A 277 11.85 -4.43 10.85
C ASP A 277 11.77 -3.96 9.40
N SER A 278 12.75 -3.17 8.95
CA SER A 278 12.74 -2.62 7.58
C SER A 278 13.04 -3.66 6.49
N SER A 279 13.41 -4.90 6.85
CA SER A 279 13.40 -6.02 5.89
C SER A 279 11.98 -6.51 5.57
N VAL A 280 10.98 -6.08 6.35
CA VAL A 280 9.54 -6.30 6.16
C VAL A 280 8.85 -4.94 6.36
N PRO A 281 8.91 -4.02 5.38
CA PRO A 281 8.53 -2.62 5.60
C PRO A 281 7.13 -2.45 6.22
N MET A 282 6.13 -3.23 5.81
CA MET A 282 4.79 -3.19 6.39
C MET A 282 4.79 -3.39 7.93
N SER A 283 5.74 -4.13 8.48
CA SER A 283 5.90 -4.32 9.93
C SER A 283 6.18 -3.00 10.68
N LEU A 284 6.72 -1.99 10.01
CA LEU A 284 6.95 -0.65 10.58
C LEU A 284 5.64 0.03 10.98
N LEU A 285 4.51 -0.34 10.35
CA LEU A 285 3.18 0.14 10.77
C LEU A 285 2.83 -0.30 12.20
N SER A 286 3.58 -1.22 12.81
CA SER A 286 3.44 -1.53 14.22
C SER A 286 3.61 -0.32 15.16
N ASP A 287 4.32 0.71 14.68
CA ASP A 287 4.52 2.00 15.36
C ASP A 287 3.49 3.08 14.96
N HIS A 288 2.57 2.78 14.04
CA HIS A 288 1.49 3.69 13.67
C HIS A 288 0.35 3.61 14.71
N PRO A 289 -0.27 4.74 15.11
CA PRO A 289 -1.28 4.73 16.18
C PRO A 289 -2.60 4.04 15.80
N SER A 290 -2.93 3.96 14.50
CA SER A 290 -4.16 3.35 14.01
C SER A 290 -3.93 2.60 12.70
N VAL A 291 -3.97 1.27 12.77
CA VAL A 291 -3.82 0.37 11.62
C VAL A 291 -5.00 -0.59 11.57
N ILE A 292 -5.52 -0.83 10.38
CA ILE A 292 -6.60 -1.78 10.13
C ILE A 292 -6.15 -2.72 9.02
N PHE A 293 -6.16 -4.02 9.27
CA PHE A 293 -5.97 -5.02 8.22
C PHE A 293 -7.32 -5.64 7.86
N ASN A 294 -7.64 -5.69 6.58
CA ASN A 294 -8.90 -6.20 6.05
C ASN A 294 -8.60 -7.43 5.18
N PHE A 295 -9.22 -8.56 5.50
CA PHE A 295 -8.96 -9.83 4.82
C PHE A 295 -10.22 -10.35 4.15
N TYR A 296 -10.09 -10.77 2.89
CA TYR A 296 -11.07 -11.69 2.30
C TYR A 296 -10.77 -13.12 2.79
N ARG A 297 -11.75 -13.76 3.45
CA ARG A 297 -11.61 -15.12 4.01
C ARG A 297 -11.09 -16.12 2.98
N GLY A 298 -11.66 -16.11 1.77
CA GLY A 298 -11.26 -17.02 0.70
C GLY A 298 -9.86 -16.73 0.13
N GLY A 299 -9.31 -15.54 0.39
CA GLY A 299 -7.99 -15.10 -0.05
C GLY A 299 -6.87 -15.32 0.97
N PHE A 300 -7.19 -15.75 2.19
CA PHE A 300 -6.19 -15.93 3.25
C PHE A 300 -5.30 -17.17 3.02
N GLY A 301 -5.84 -18.21 2.37
CA GLY A 301 -5.14 -19.45 2.04
C GLY A 301 -4.58 -20.21 3.26
N VAL A 302 -3.69 -21.17 2.99
CA VAL A 302 -2.97 -21.97 4.00
C VAL A 302 -1.47 -21.98 3.70
N CYS A 303 -0.64 -22.32 4.70
CA CYS A 303 0.81 -22.47 4.56
C CYS A 303 1.25 -23.94 4.55
N ASP A 304 0.34 -24.86 4.24
CA ASP A 304 0.62 -26.28 4.15
C ASP A 304 1.47 -26.61 2.91
N VAL A 305 2.34 -27.60 3.05
CA VAL A 305 3.17 -28.07 1.93
C VAL A 305 2.36 -29.09 1.14
N GLU A 306 1.96 -28.71 -0.06
CA GLU A 306 1.33 -29.60 -1.04
C GLU A 306 2.27 -29.80 -2.23
N MET A 307 2.59 -31.06 -2.55
CA MET A 307 3.32 -31.41 -3.78
C MET A 307 2.30 -31.63 -4.90
N HIS A 308 2.48 -30.93 -6.02
CA HIS A 308 1.65 -31.04 -7.22
C HIS A 308 2.17 -32.11 -8.18
#